data_AF-A0A453I0R5-F1
#
_entry.id   AF-A0A453I0R5-F1
#
_cell.length_a   1.000
_cell.length_b   1.000
_cell.length_c   1.000
_cell.angle_alpha   90.00
_cell.angle_beta   90.00
_cell.angle_gamma   90.00
#
_symmetry.space_group_name_H-M   'P 1'
#
loop_
_entity.id
_entity.type
_entity.pdbx_description
1 polymer ?
#
loop_
_entity_poly.entity_id
_entity_poly.type
_entity_poly.pdbx_seq_one_letter_code
_entity_poly.pdbx_strand_id
1 'polypeptide(L)'
;IFLKMLRAYYNHVRSFENTLVTKFFGLHCVKLAGANQKKVRFVIMGNLFCSDHFIHRRFDLKGSSLGRTTDKPQTEIDEYTILKDLDLNFIFRLQKHWYQEFQRQVDKDCDFLEQENIMDYSLLVGVHFRDKRVIMTEGWFEE
;
A
#
# COMPACT_ATOMS: atom_id res chain seq x y z
N ILE A 1 12.33 -12.99 9.40
CA ILE A 1 12.63 -11.84 8.51
C ILE A 1 12.59 -10.56 9.35
N PHE A 2 11.43 -10.14 9.86
CA PHE A 2 11.30 -8.89 10.63
C PHE A 2 12.34 -8.66 11.75
N LEU A 3 12.59 -9.66 12.62
CA LEU A 3 13.60 -9.51 13.68
C LEU A 3 15.04 -9.36 13.16
N LYS A 4 15.35 -9.88 11.97
CA LYS A 4 16.69 -9.78 11.37
C LYS A 4 16.92 -8.36 10.82
N MET A 5 15.92 -7.80 10.15
CA MET A 5 15.97 -6.45 9.57
C MET A 5 15.73 -5.32 10.59
N LEU A 6 15.36 -5.63 11.84
CA LEU A 6 14.85 -4.62 12.79
C LEU A 6 15.84 -3.47 13.04
N ARG A 7 17.14 -3.76 13.11
CA ARG A 7 18.18 -2.71 13.29
C ARG A 7 18.27 -1.80 12.05
N ALA A 8 18.27 -2.39 10.85
CA ALA A 8 18.32 -1.64 9.60
C ALA A 8 17.04 -0.81 9.41
N TYR A 9 15.88 -1.43 9.66
CA TYR A 9 14.58 -0.77 9.69
C TYR A 9 14.55 0.45 10.62
N TYR A 10 15.00 0.29 11.87
CA TYR A 10 15.06 1.39 12.83
C TYR A 10 15.93 2.55 12.31
N ASN A 11 17.11 2.23 11.76
CA ASN A 11 18.01 3.25 11.21
C ASN A 11 17.39 3.95 10.00
N HIS A 12 16.69 3.21 9.13
CA HIS A 12 16.01 3.74 7.94
C HIS A 12 14.91 4.72 8.33
N VAL A 13 13.97 4.28 9.16
CA VAL A 13 12.84 5.10 9.62
C VAL A 13 13.32 6.34 10.40
N ARG A 14 14.41 6.21 11.17
CA ARG A 14 15.01 7.36 11.87
C ARG A 14 15.67 8.36 10.93
N SER A 15 16.24 7.90 9.82
CA SER A 15 16.99 8.76 8.89
C SER A 15 16.08 9.41 7.85
N PHE A 16 14.93 8.81 7.55
CA PHE A 16 14.00 9.26 6.51
C PHE A 16 12.59 9.40 7.07
N GLU A 17 12.26 10.60 7.56
CA GLU A 17 10.96 10.91 8.17
C GLU A 17 9.76 10.67 7.21
N ASN A 18 9.98 10.89 5.91
CA ASN A 18 8.98 10.75 4.85
C ASN A 18 8.85 9.31 4.32
N THR A 19 9.54 8.32 4.91
CA THR A 19 9.51 6.93 4.43
C THR A 19 8.09 6.38 4.26
N LEU A 20 7.88 5.67 3.16
CA LEU A 20 6.64 4.99 2.81
C LEU A 20 6.61 3.55 3.35
N VAL A 21 7.72 3.07 3.90
CA VAL A 21 7.79 1.74 4.54
C VAL A 21 6.83 1.68 5.72
N THR A 22 6.08 0.59 5.81
CA THR A 22 5.11 0.35 6.87
C THR A 22 5.70 0.60 8.27
N LYS A 23 5.00 1.42 9.06
CA LYS A 23 5.35 1.70 10.45
C LYS A 23 4.89 0.54 11.33
N PHE A 24 5.83 -0.18 11.92
CA PHE A 24 5.56 -1.30 12.82
C PHE A 24 5.58 -0.82 14.28
N PHE A 25 4.52 -1.09 15.02
CA PHE A 25 4.36 -0.67 16.41
C PHE A 25 4.54 -1.82 17.41
N GLY A 26 4.36 -3.06 16.97
CA GLY A 26 4.52 -4.22 17.84
C GLY A 26 4.59 -5.53 17.08
N LEU A 27 5.38 -6.46 17.60
CA LEU A 27 5.41 -7.86 17.17
C LEU A 27 5.05 -8.72 18.38
N HIS A 28 3.93 -9.43 18.29
CA HIS A 28 3.41 -10.21 19.41
C HIS A 28 3.24 -11.67 19.04
N CYS A 29 3.28 -12.54 20.06
CA CYS A 29 2.96 -13.94 19.92
C CYS A 29 2.05 -14.37 21.07
N VAL A 30 0.87 -14.86 20.74
CA VAL A 30 -0.09 -15.41 21.69
C VAL A 30 -0.06 -16.92 21.60
N LYS A 31 0.01 -17.58 22.75
CA LYS A 31 -0.10 -19.04 22.89
C LYS A 31 -1.49 -19.34 23.46
N LEU A 32 -2.30 -20.08 22.71
CA LEU A 32 -3.60 -20.53 23.20
C LEU A 32 -3.40 -21.72 24.15
N ALA A 33 -4.03 -21.67 25.33
CA ALA A 33 -4.01 -22.77 26.29
C ALA A 33 -5.02 -23.85 25.87
N GLY A 34 -4.61 -25.12 25.90
CA GLY A 34 -5.42 -26.27 25.49
C GLY A 34 -4.56 -27.39 24.88
N ALA A 35 -5.19 -28.51 24.52
CA ALA A 35 -4.53 -29.68 23.93
C ALA A 35 -3.79 -29.36 22.62
N ASN A 36 -4.27 -28.38 21.86
CA ASN A 36 -3.62 -27.85 20.66
C ASN A 36 -2.94 -26.50 20.97
N GLN A 37 -1.66 -26.56 21.36
CA GLN A 37 -0.77 -25.41 21.61
C GLN A 37 -0.49 -24.61 20.31
N LYS A 38 -1.50 -23.96 19.74
CA LYS A 38 -1.35 -23.14 18.54
C LYS A 38 -0.73 -21.79 18.93
N LYS A 39 0.41 -21.47 18.33
CA LYS A 39 1.06 -20.15 18.43
C LYS A 39 0.52 -19.26 17.31
N VAL A 40 -0.03 -18.11 17.67
CA VAL A 40 -0.42 -17.07 16.72
C VAL A 40 0.59 -15.93 16.84
N ARG A 41 1.14 -15.49 15.70
CA ARG A 41 2.04 -14.33 15.61
C ARG A 41 1.33 -13.25 14.82
N PHE A 42 1.36 -12.04 15.33
CA PHE A 42 0.77 -10.89 14.64
C PHE A 42 1.64 -9.66 14.82
N VAL A 43 1.45 -8.72 13.91
CA VAL A 43 2.15 -7.44 13.89
C VAL A 43 1.11 -6.34 14.01
N ILE A 44 1.40 -5.34 14.83
CA ILE A 44 0.64 -4.11 14.90
C ILE A 44 1.37 -3.11 14.01
N MET A 45 0.66 -2.50 13.07
CA MET A 45 1.23 -1.59 12.08
C MET A 45 0.28 -0.42 11.77
N GLY A 46 0.83 0.65 11.20
CA GLY A 46 0.05 1.81 10.76
C GLY A 46 -0.98 1.46 9.68
N ASN A 47 -2.19 1.96 9.83
CA ASN A 47 -3.22 1.90 8.79
C ASN A 47 -3.06 3.10 7.84
N LEU A 48 -2.70 2.83 6.58
CA LEU A 48 -2.48 3.85 5.56
C LEU A 48 -3.75 4.63 5.20
N PHE A 49 -4.93 4.00 5.26
CA PHE A 49 -6.20 4.61 4.88
C PHE A 49 -6.97 5.20 6.06
N CYS A 50 -6.29 5.50 7.17
CA CYS A 50 -6.87 6.25 8.29
C CYS A 50 -6.97 7.73 7.91
N SER A 51 -8.08 8.11 7.28
CA SER A 51 -8.32 9.46 6.75
C SER A 51 -9.77 9.88 6.99
N ASP A 52 -9.98 11.18 7.20
CA ASP A 52 -11.31 11.79 7.25
C ASP A 52 -11.97 11.89 5.86
N HIS A 53 -11.21 11.59 4.80
CA HIS A 53 -11.67 11.63 3.42
C HIS A 53 -12.04 10.22 2.95
N PHE A 54 -13.18 10.11 2.26
CA PHE A 54 -13.64 8.86 1.67
C PHE A 54 -12.70 8.38 0.55
N ILE A 55 -12.16 7.17 0.67
CA ILE A 55 -11.29 6.55 -0.34
C ILE A 55 -12.18 5.89 -1.39
N HIS A 56 -12.20 6.45 -2.60
CA HIS A 56 -13.07 5.99 -3.69
C HIS A 56 -12.45 4.85 -4.50
N ARG A 57 -11.12 4.83 -4.64
CA ARG A 57 -10.39 3.74 -5.33
C ARG A 57 -9.16 3.35 -4.51
N ARG A 58 -8.83 2.06 -4.51
CA ARG A 58 -7.67 1.49 -3.83
C ARG A 58 -6.87 0.67 -4.82
N PHE A 59 -5.54 0.80 -4.80
CA PHE A 59 -4.65 0.08 -5.70
C PHE A 59 -3.52 -0.61 -4.95
N ASP A 60 -3.21 -1.84 -5.32
CA ASP A 60 -1.99 -2.59 -5.00
C ASP A 60 -1.10 -2.59 -6.25
N LEU A 61 -0.07 -1.75 -6.26
CA LEU A 61 0.82 -1.57 -7.42
C LEU A 61 2.18 -2.21 -7.13
N LYS A 62 2.64 -3.12 -7.99
CA LYS A 62 3.99 -3.70 -7.92
C LYS A 62 4.90 -3.34 -9.09
N GLY A 63 4.36 -2.78 -10.16
CA GLY A 63 5.08 -2.50 -11.41
C GLY A 63 5.28 -3.71 -12.32
N SER A 64 4.65 -4.85 -12.01
CA SER A 64 4.66 -6.05 -12.88
C SER A 64 3.32 -6.22 -13.61
N SER A 65 3.19 -7.25 -14.47
CA SER A 65 1.98 -7.49 -15.27
C SER A 65 1.31 -8.85 -15.00
N LEU A 66 2.09 -9.88 -14.64
CA LEU A 66 1.55 -11.21 -14.40
C LEU A 66 0.69 -11.24 -13.13
N GLY A 67 -0.59 -11.61 -13.27
CA GLY A 67 -1.54 -11.65 -12.16
C GLY A 67 -1.96 -10.27 -11.63
N ARG A 68 -1.76 -9.22 -12.43
CA ARG A 68 -1.99 -7.81 -12.06
C ARG A 68 -3.29 -7.21 -12.58
N THR A 69 -4.31 -8.04 -12.74
CA THR A 69 -5.69 -7.64 -12.98
C THR A 69 -6.55 -8.12 -11.81
N THR A 70 -7.57 -7.36 -11.47
CA THR A 70 -8.58 -7.77 -10.49
C THR A 70 -9.58 -8.74 -11.12
N ASP A 71 -9.93 -9.80 -10.39
CA ASP A 71 -10.80 -10.86 -10.92
C ASP A 71 -12.28 -10.46 -10.99
N LYS A 72 -12.65 -9.34 -10.37
CA LYS A 72 -14.03 -8.84 -10.35
C LYS A 72 -14.37 -8.16 -11.70
N PRO A 73 -15.56 -8.40 -12.25
CA PRO A 73 -16.04 -7.65 -13.40
C PRO A 73 -16.26 -6.18 -13.02
N GLN A 74 -16.17 -5.27 -14.01
CA GLN A 74 -16.28 -3.83 -13.80
C GLN A 74 -17.55 -3.40 -13.06
N THR A 75 -18.65 -4.13 -13.26
CA THR A 75 -19.96 -3.89 -12.62
C THR A 75 -19.98 -4.20 -11.12
N GLU A 76 -19.03 -4.99 -10.62
CA GLU A 76 -18.91 -5.40 -9.21
C GLU A 76 -17.77 -4.69 -8.48
N ILE A 77 -17.10 -3.74 -9.16
CA ILE A 77 -16.05 -2.93 -8.55
C ILE A 77 -16.69 -1.88 -7.66
N ASP A 78 -16.29 -1.91 -6.39
CA ASP A 78 -16.70 -0.98 -5.34
C ASP A 78 -15.48 -0.31 -4.69
N GLU A 79 -15.71 0.60 -3.75
CA GLU A 79 -14.66 1.35 -3.04
C GLU A 79 -13.75 0.48 -2.15
N TYR A 80 -14.15 -0.76 -1.87
CA TYR A 80 -13.39 -1.73 -1.07
C TYR A 80 -12.57 -2.68 -1.93
N THR A 81 -12.81 -2.70 -3.24
CA THR A 81 -12.10 -3.52 -4.20
C THR A 81 -10.68 -2.98 -4.37
N ILE A 82 -9.70 -3.87 -4.19
CA ILE A 82 -8.28 -3.55 -4.42
C ILE A 82 -7.99 -3.80 -5.90
N LEU A 83 -7.81 -2.72 -6.65
CA LEU A 83 -7.38 -2.72 -8.04
C LEU A 83 -5.86 -2.98 -8.12
N LYS A 84 -5.38 -3.48 -9.26
CA LYS A 84 -3.96 -3.81 -9.47
C LYS A 84 -3.37 -3.00 -10.63
N ASP A 85 -2.14 -3.31 -11.00
CA ASP A 85 -1.37 -2.55 -11.99
C ASP A 85 -2.07 -2.39 -13.36
N LEU A 86 -2.74 -3.44 -13.86
CA LEU A 86 -3.40 -3.42 -15.18
C LEU A 86 -4.81 -2.81 -15.13
N ASP A 87 -5.37 -2.61 -13.94
CA ASP A 87 -6.66 -1.93 -13.75
C ASP A 87 -6.49 -0.41 -13.64
N LEU A 88 -5.24 0.08 -13.51
CA LEU A 88 -4.94 1.50 -13.39
C LEU A 88 -5.11 2.21 -14.73
N ASN A 89 -6.23 2.92 -14.89
CA ASN A 89 -6.61 3.59 -16.12
C ASN A 89 -6.34 5.11 -16.15
N PHE A 90 -5.61 5.65 -15.17
CA PHE A 90 -5.24 7.07 -15.15
C PHE A 90 -3.84 7.31 -14.60
N ILE A 91 -3.31 8.50 -14.87
CA ILE A 91 -1.99 8.94 -14.43
C ILE A 91 -2.09 9.88 -13.22
N PHE A 92 -1.21 9.68 -12.24
CA PHE A 92 -1.09 10.58 -11.10
C PHE A 92 -0.25 11.80 -11.48
N ARG A 93 -0.84 12.99 -11.43
CA ARG A 93 -0.12 14.25 -11.68
C ARG A 93 0.15 14.96 -10.35
N LEU A 94 1.42 15.06 -10.00
CA LEU A 94 1.91 15.79 -8.83
C LEU A 94 2.55 17.11 -9.29
N GLN A 95 2.51 18.12 -8.41
CA GLN A 95 3.33 19.30 -8.61
C GLN A 95 4.81 18.92 -8.58
N LYS A 96 5.65 19.62 -9.35
CA LYS A 96 7.06 19.25 -9.59
C LYS A 96 7.83 18.94 -8.30
N HIS A 97 7.72 19.78 -7.28
CA HIS A 97 8.48 19.58 -6.02
C HIS A 97 8.00 18.34 -5.25
N TRP A 98 6.70 18.09 -5.18
CA TRP A 98 6.13 16.89 -4.56
C TRP A 98 6.57 15.62 -5.29
N TYR A 99 6.55 15.64 -6.63
CA TYR A 99 7.01 14.53 -7.44
C TYR A 99 8.48 14.21 -7.18
N GLN A 100 9.35 15.22 -7.16
CA GLN A 100 10.78 15.06 -6.90
C GLN A 100 11.05 14.50 -5.51
N GLU A 101 10.35 15.01 -4.48
CA GLU A 101 10.50 14.51 -3.11
C GLU A 101 9.96 13.08 -2.95
N PHE A 102 8.81 12.78 -3.56
CA PHE A 102 8.25 11.43 -3.59
C PHE A 102 9.20 10.44 -4.26
N GLN A 103 9.71 10.77 -5.45
CA GLN A 103 10.65 9.91 -6.18
C GLN A 103 11.92 9.66 -5.35
N ARG A 104 12.52 10.72 -4.79
CA ARG A 104 13.71 10.61 -3.95
C ARG A 104 13.47 9.69 -2.74
N GLN A 105 12.29 9.76 -2.13
CA GLN A 105 11.96 8.90 -0.99
C GLN A 105 11.70 7.45 -1.41
N VAL A 106 11.00 7.23 -2.53
CA VAL A 106 10.78 5.89 -3.10
C VAL A 106 12.11 5.23 -3.41
N ASP A 107 13.05 5.94 -4.04
CA ASP A 107 14.38 5.42 -4.34
C ASP A 107 15.09 4.94 -3.06
N LYS A 108 15.03 5.74 -1.98
CA LYS A 108 15.60 5.37 -0.67
C LYS A 108 14.92 4.16 -0.03
N ASP A 109 13.61 4.06 -0.12
CA ASP A 109 12.86 2.93 0.42
C ASP A 109 13.17 1.65 -0.36
N CYS A 110 13.28 1.73 -1.70
CA CYS A 110 13.68 0.62 -2.56
C CYS A 110 15.11 0.16 -2.27
N ASP A 111 16.07 1.07 -2.15
CA ASP A 111 17.46 0.76 -1.76
C ASP A 111 17.51 -0.05 -0.45
N PHE A 112 16.72 0.37 0.55
CA PHE A 112 16.63 -0.32 1.84
C PHE A 112 16.03 -1.72 1.70
N LEU A 113 14.92 -1.86 0.98
CA LEU A 113 14.26 -3.15 0.79
C LEU A 113 15.16 -4.13 0.02
N GLU A 114 15.89 -3.65 -0.97
CA GLU A 114 16.87 -4.44 -1.73
C GLU A 114 18.02 -4.93 -0.83
N GLN A 115 18.61 -4.05 -0.01
CA GLN A 115 19.68 -4.42 0.93
C GLN A 115 19.24 -5.51 1.93
N GLU A 116 17.99 -5.45 2.37
CA GLU A 116 17.40 -6.46 3.26
C GLU A 116 16.87 -7.70 2.51
N ASN A 117 17.07 -7.79 1.18
CA ASN A 117 16.60 -8.86 0.30
C ASN A 117 15.08 -9.09 0.38
N ILE A 118 14.33 -8.00 0.48
CA ILE A 118 12.87 -8.00 0.53
C ILE A 118 12.33 -7.70 -0.86
N MET A 119 11.48 -8.59 -1.37
CA MET A 119 10.80 -8.45 -2.65
C MET A 119 9.29 -8.63 -2.44
N ASP A 120 8.53 -8.60 -3.55
CA ASP A 120 7.09 -8.80 -3.57
C ASP A 120 6.30 -7.79 -2.72
N TYR A 121 6.88 -6.63 -2.42
CA TYR A 121 6.17 -5.51 -1.82
C TYR A 121 5.35 -4.76 -2.88
N SER A 122 4.28 -4.12 -2.43
CA SER A 122 3.42 -3.27 -3.25
C SER A 122 3.37 -1.86 -2.68
N LEU A 123 3.23 -0.87 -3.56
CA LEU A 123 2.80 0.47 -3.19
C LEU A 123 1.27 0.46 -3.10
N LEU A 124 0.75 0.57 -1.88
CA LEU A 124 -0.68 0.71 -1.64
C LEU A 124 -1.09 2.18 -1.85
N VAL A 125 -2.07 2.42 -2.73
CA VAL A 125 -2.52 3.77 -3.08
C VAL A 125 -4.02 3.91 -2.84
N GLY A 126 -4.42 4.96 -2.13
CA GLY A 126 -5.81 5.31 -1.90
C GLY A 126 -6.13 6.65 -2.58
N VAL A 127 -7.20 6.70 -3.36
CA VAL A 127 -7.58 7.87 -4.15
C VAL A 127 -8.87 8.47 -3.63
N HIS A 128 -8.83 9.76 -3.28
CA HIS A 128 -9.99 10.55 -2.95
C HIS A 128 -10.21 11.63 -4.02
N PHE A 129 -11.39 11.63 -4.64
CA PHE A 129 -11.80 12.68 -5.57
C PHE A 129 -12.60 13.76 -4.83
N ARG A 130 -12.15 15.01 -4.94
CA ARG A 130 -12.80 16.16 -4.28
C ARG A 130 -14.12 16.58 -4.92
N ASP A 131 -14.31 16.32 -6.21
CA ASP A 131 -15.53 16.68 -6.95
C ASP A 131 -16.23 15.41 -7.46
N LYS A 132 -17.50 15.23 -7.09
CA LYS A 132 -18.33 14.08 -7.50
C LYS A 132 -18.55 14.01 -9.01
N ARG A 133 -18.40 15.13 -9.74
CA ARG A 133 -18.60 15.16 -11.20
C ARG A 133 -17.53 14.38 -11.96
N VAL A 134 -16.31 14.31 -11.42
CA VAL A 134 -15.21 13.52 -12.02
C VAL A 134 -15.52 12.02 -12.01
N ILE A 135 -16.28 11.56 -11.01
CA ILE A 135 -16.73 10.16 -10.89
C ILE A 135 -17.76 9.81 -11.97
N MET A 136 -18.54 10.79 -12.45
CA MET A 136 -19.56 10.59 -13.48
C MET A 136 -18.99 10.62 -14.91
N THR A 137 -17.89 11.34 -15.15
CA THR A 137 -17.28 11.48 -16.48
C THR A 137 -16.42 10.29 -16.92
N GLU A 138 -16.04 9.37 -16.03
CA GLU A 138 -15.24 8.18 -16.38
C GLU A 138 -16.08 6.91 -16.62
N GLY A 139 -17.38 7.03 -16.91
CA GLY A 139 -18.17 5.95 -17.50
C GLY A 139 -19.19 5.29 -16.57
N TRP A 140 -20.26 6.02 -16.26
CA TRP A 140 -21.59 5.40 -16.09
C TRP A 140 -22.33 5.59 -17.41
N PHE A 141 -22.26 4.61 -18.31
CA PHE A 141 -23.14 4.59 -19.47
C PHE A 141 -24.55 4.21 -19.01
N GLU A 142 -25.44 5.20 -19.01
CA GLU A 142 -26.82 4.97 -19.43
C GLU A 142 -26.78 4.67 -20.94
N GLU A 143 -26.93 3.39 -21.30
CA GLU A 143 -27.87 2.81 -22.27
C GLU A 143 -27.65 1.30 -22.37
#